data_AF-A0A6A0JKW7-F1
#
_entry.id   AF-A0A6A0JKW7-F1
#
_cell.length_a   1.000
_cell.length_b   1.000
_cell.length_c   1.000
_cell.angle_alpha   90.00
_cell.angle_beta   90.00
_cell.angle_gamma   90.00
#
_symmetry.space_group_name_H-M   'P 1'
#
loop_
_entity.id
_entity.type
_entity.pdbx_description
1 polymer ?
#
loop_
_entity_poly.entity_id
_entity_poly.type
_entity_poly.pdbx_seq_one_letter_code
_entity_poly.pdbx_strand_id
1 'polypeptide(L)' 'MADNQEWFDRLLPGQEKIVFAPTEVASLLEIPEEKVYQSLAEGDIPGIKWGTRWLIPRAVLDKMPLATYRAF' A
#
# COMPACT_ATOMS: atom_id res chain seq x y z
N MET A 1 -16.90 0.62 -14.00
CA MET A 1 -15.57 0.10 -13.61
C MET A 1 -15.52 -0.22 -12.11
N ALA A 2 -16.58 -0.83 -11.54
CA ALA A 2 -16.68 -1.15 -10.11
C ALA A 2 -16.70 -2.67 -9.81
N ASP A 3 -16.77 -3.50 -10.86
CA ASP A 3 -17.07 -4.92 -10.75
C ASP A 3 -15.88 -5.77 -10.26
N ASN A 4 -14.65 -5.34 -10.54
CA ASN A 4 -13.45 -6.14 -10.29
C ASN A 4 -12.97 -6.16 -8.83
N GLN A 5 -13.52 -5.32 -7.95
CA GLN A 5 -13.05 -5.21 -6.57
C GLN A 5 -13.95 -6.03 -5.64
N GLU A 6 -15.26 -6.03 -5.88
CA GLU A 6 -16.25 -6.77 -5.08
C GLU A 6 -16.14 -8.30 -5.24
N TRP A 7 -15.84 -8.82 -6.43
CA TRP A 7 -15.63 -10.27 -6.61
C TRP A 7 -14.35 -10.77 -5.91
N PHE A 8 -13.30 -9.95 -5.88
CA PHE A 8 -12.03 -10.28 -5.24
C PHE A 8 -12.18 -10.30 -3.71
N ASP A 9 -12.93 -9.36 -3.15
CA ASP A 9 -13.26 -9.28 -1.72
C ASP A 9 -14.13 -10.48 -1.27
N ARG A 10 -15.10 -10.91 -2.11
CA ARG A 10 -15.95 -12.09 -1.82
C ARG A 10 -15.23 -13.43 -1.88
N LEU A 11 -14.14 -13.54 -2.62
CA LEU A 11 -13.41 -14.80 -2.80
C LEU A 11 -12.48 -15.15 -1.63
N LEU A 12 -12.06 -14.14 -0.86
CA LEU A 12 -11.10 -14.32 0.24
C LEU A 12 -11.59 -13.69 1.55
N PRO A 13 -12.81 -14.01 2.04
CA PRO A 13 -13.29 -13.50 3.32
C PRO A 13 -12.37 -13.98 4.45
N GLY A 14 -11.68 -13.05 5.10
CA GLY A 14 -10.78 -13.33 6.22
C GLY A 14 -9.32 -13.62 5.87
N GLN A 15 -8.90 -13.50 4.60
CA GLN A 15 -7.48 -13.49 4.28
C GLN A 15 -6.92 -12.09 4.40
N GLU A 16 -5.83 -11.96 5.16
CA GLU A 16 -5.12 -10.68 5.27
C GLU A 16 -4.56 -10.29 3.90
N LYS A 17 -4.91 -9.09 3.45
CA LYS A 17 -4.44 -8.54 2.18
C LYS A 17 -2.91 -8.47 2.17
N ILE A 18 -2.29 -9.20 1.25
CA ILE A 18 -0.82 -9.36 1.19
C ILE A 18 -0.11 -8.20 0.48
N VAL A 19 -0.83 -7.41 -0.33
CA VAL A 19 -0.31 -6.24 -1.06
C VAL A 19 -1.31 -5.09 -1.04
N PHE A 20 -0.81 -3.86 -0.95
CA PHE A 20 -1.59 -2.63 -0.91
C PHE A 20 -1.27 -1.74 -2.11
N ALA A 21 -2.26 -0.98 -2.59
CA ALA A 21 -2.01 0.12 -3.51
C ALA A 21 -1.44 1.35 -2.75
N PRO A 22 -0.76 2.29 -3.44
CA PRO A 22 -0.25 3.51 -2.82
C PRO A 22 -1.32 4.34 -2.11
N THR A 23 -2.52 4.42 -2.67
CA THR A 23 -3.72 5.04 -2.08
C THR A 23 -4.08 4.44 -0.71
N GLU A 24 -3.99 3.12 -0.60
CA GLU A 24 -4.31 2.40 0.64
C GLU A 24 -3.22 2.61 1.67
N VAL A 25 -1.96 2.58 1.26
CA VAL A 25 -0.82 2.87 2.16
C VAL A 25 -0.86 4.31 2.66
N ALA A 26 -1.25 5.26 1.81
CA ALA A 26 -1.46 6.66 2.20
C ALA A 26 -2.49 6.76 3.33
N SER A 27 -3.60 6.02 3.20
CA SER A 27 -4.65 5.98 4.22
C SER A 27 -4.19 5.26 5.50
N LEU A 28 -3.38 4.20 5.38
CA LEU A 28 -2.86 3.44 6.51
C LEU A 28 -1.80 4.20 7.32
N LEU A 29 -0.93 4.93 6.64
CA LEU A 29 0.15 5.71 7.25
C LEU A 29 -0.28 7.15 7.58
N GLU A 30 -1.51 7.53 7.22
CA GLU A 30 -2.06 8.88 7.39
C GLU A 30 -1.17 9.96 6.74
N ILE A 31 -0.57 9.66 5.58
CA ILE A 31 0.28 10.58 4.81
C ILE A 31 -0.30 10.85 3.41
N PRO A 32 0.06 11.98 2.76
CA PRO A 32 -0.35 12.24 1.39
C PRO A 32 0.11 11.13 0.43
N GLU A 33 -0.73 10.77 -0.55
CA GLU A 33 -0.39 9.75 -1.55
C GLU A 33 0.88 10.10 -2.35
N GLU A 34 1.10 11.38 -2.65
CA GLU A 34 2.34 11.85 -3.28
C GLU A 34 3.59 11.47 -2.47
N LYS A 35 3.51 11.46 -1.14
CA LYS A 35 4.62 11.03 -0.27
C LYS A 35 4.87 9.54 -0.38
N VAL A 36 3.83 8.73 -0.58
CA VAL A 36 3.99 7.29 -0.82
C VAL A 36 4.71 7.05 -2.15
N TYR A 37 4.31 7.74 -3.22
CA TYR A 37 5.00 7.63 -4.50
C TYR A 37 6.42 8.17 -4.48
N GLN A 38 6.66 9.28 -3.77
CA GLN A 38 8.01 9.79 -3.55
C GLN A 38 8.87 8.74 -2.83
N SER A 39 8.37 8.15 -1.75
CA SER A 39 9.11 7.14 -0.98
C SER A 39 9.35 5.85 -1.79
N LEU A 40 8.42 5.46 -2.67
CA LEU A 40 8.61 4.38 -3.63
C LEU A 40 9.71 4.70 -4.65
N ALA A 41 9.78 5.94 -5.13
CA ALA A 41 10.78 6.39 -6.10
C ALA A 41 12.17 6.51 -5.48
N GLU A 42 12.25 6.95 -4.22
CA GLU A 42 13.49 7.06 -3.45
C GLU A 42 13.98 5.69 -2.91
N GLY A 43 13.13 4.67 -2.93
CA GLY A 43 13.44 3.32 -2.44
C GLY A 43 13.32 3.16 -0.93
N ASP A 44 12.76 4.16 -0.24
CA ASP A 44 12.48 4.14 1.19
C ASP A 44 11.35 3.17 1.53
N ILE A 45 10.33 3.11 0.66
CA ILE A 45 9.30 2.08 0.68
C ILE A 45 9.57 1.06 -0.42
N PRO A 46 9.90 -0.19 -0.07
CA PRO A 46 9.94 -1.28 -1.04
C PRO A 46 8.57 -1.51 -1.68
N GLY A 47 8.49 -1.35 -3.00
CA GLY A 47 7.31 -1.64 -3.80
C GLY A 47 7.63 -2.48 -5.04
N ILE A 48 6.63 -3.17 -5.54
CA ILE A 48 6.68 -3.95 -6.78
C ILE A 48 5.90 -3.17 -7.84
N LYS A 49 6.57 -2.84 -8.95
CA LYS A 49 5.90 -2.26 -10.11
C LYS A 49 5.35 -3.37 -11.00
N TRP A 50 4.03 -3.53 -11.03
CA TRP A 50 3.33 -4.49 -11.87
C TRP A 50 2.61 -3.77 -13.02
N GLY A 51 3.26 -3.72 -14.18
CA GLY A 51 2.79 -2.93 -15.32
C GLY A 51 2.78 -1.44 -15.00
N THR A 52 1.59 -0.83 -14.99
CA THR A 52 1.40 0.60 -14.65
C THR A 52 1.10 0.84 -13.18
N ARG A 53 0.97 -0.21 -12.37
CA ARG A 53 0.57 -0.10 -10.96
C ARG A 53 1.72 -0.39 -10.02
N TRP A 54 1.73 0.30 -8.89
CA TRP A 54 2.60 -0.02 -7.76
C TRP A 54 1.84 -0.88 -6.76
N LEU A 55 2.52 -1.88 -6.22
CA LEU A 55 2.01 -2.77 -5.18
C LEU A 55 3.02 -2.77 -4.02
N ILE A 56 2.53 -2.50 -2.82
CA ILE A 56 3.35 -2.42 -1.60
C ILE A 56 3.03 -3.64 -0.73
N PRO A 57 3.97 -4.57 -0.53
CA PRO A 57 3.70 -5.75 0.28
C PRO A 57 3.40 -5.40 1.74
N ARG A 58 2.41 -6.05 2.35
CA ARG A 58 2.06 -5.86 3.77
C ARG A 58 3.27 -6.09 4.69
N ALA A 59 4.06 -7.12 4.41
CA ALA A 59 5.23 -7.49 5.20
C ALA A 59 6.31 -6.38 5.25
N VAL A 60 6.29 -5.45 4.30
CA VAL A 60 7.18 -4.28 4.29
C VAL A 60 6.66 -3.24 5.27
N LEU A 61 5.35 -2.96 5.25
CA LEU A 61 4.71 -2.01 6.15
C LEU A 61 4.80 -2.46 7.62
N ASP A 62 4.68 -3.76 7.88
CA ASP A 62 4.80 -4.34 9.24
C ASP A 62 6.20 -4.13 9.84
N LYS A 63 7.22 -4.10 8.99
CA LYS A 63 8.62 -3.89 9.38
C LYS A 63 9.01 -2.42 9.45
N MET A 64 8.18 -1.52 8.97
CA MET A 64 8.44 -0.08 9.05
C MET A 64 8.15 0.42 10.45
N PRO A 65 9.06 1.17 11.07
CA PRO A 65 8.75 1.86 12.31
C PRO A 65 7.68 2.92 12.01
N LEU A 66 6.42 2.62 12.36
CA LEU A 66 5.26 3.52 12.23
C LEU A 66 5.48 4.89 12.89
N ALA A 67 6.47 5.00 13.78
CA ALA A 67 6.89 6.25 14.42
C ALA A 67 7.48 7.30 13.46
N THR A 68 7.98 6.90 12.29
CA THR A 68 8.66 7.82 11.35
C THR A 68 7.69 8.77 10.62
N TYR A 69 6.43 8.38 10.43
CA TYR A 69 5.47 9.15 9.62
C TYR A 69 4.43 9.92 10.42
N ARG A 70 4.39 9.74 11.74
CA ARG A 70 3.40 10.37 12.65
C ARG A 70 3.79 11.77 13.13
N ALA A 71 4.89 12.30 12.62
CA ALA A 71 5.49 13.57 13.05
C ALA A 71 5.47 14.62 11.95
N PHE A 72 4.30 14.87 11.35
CA PHE A 72 4.04 16.06 10.52
C PHE A 72 2.60 16.53 10.70
#